data_AF-A0A2V9X2N9-F1
#
_entry.id   AF-A0A2V9X2N9-F1
#
_cell.length_a   1.000
_cell.length_b   1.000
_cell.length_c   1.000
_cell.angle_alpha   90.00
_cell.angle_beta   90.00
_cell.angle_gamma   90.00
#
_symmetry.space_group_name_H-M   'P 1'
#
loop_
_entity.id
_entity.type
_entity.pdbx_description
1 polymer ?
#
loop_
_entity_poly.entity_id
_entity_poly.type
_entity_poly.pdbx_seq_one_letter_code
_entity_poly.pdbx_strand_id
1 'polypeptide(L)'
;MLAGLSANAHCFQRSANDFSFLPSDLDGTSLAAAGEPNFFVELFTTTMLHLFKFHVDFVTPANTKFSGPTTVTVNSFTEPCVPTGVCIPQSGTGTKLDSLGDRLMFRLAYRHVGTHESLVAAHSVKPTTGPVSAVRWYEIRSPNATPTVFQQG
;
A
#
# COMPACT_ATOMS: atom_id res chain seq x y z
N MET A 1 23.42 -10.42 11.57
CA MET A 1 22.25 -10.90 10.79
C MET A 1 22.63 -11.94 9.72
N LEU A 2 23.69 -11.78 8.91
CA LEU A 2 24.27 -12.91 8.12
C LEU A 2 25.67 -13.32 8.60
N ALA A 3 26.42 -12.38 9.18
CA ALA A 3 27.73 -12.62 9.80
C ALA A 3 27.67 -12.75 11.34
N GLY A 4 26.52 -13.09 11.92
CA GLY A 4 26.36 -13.24 13.38
C GLY A 4 26.40 -11.96 14.23
N LEU A 5 26.58 -10.78 13.62
CA LEU A 5 26.55 -9.49 14.32
C LEU A 5 25.14 -9.10 14.81
N SER A 6 25.09 -8.28 15.87
CA SER A 6 23.85 -7.68 16.41
C SER A 6 23.02 -7.00 15.33
N ALA A 7 21.70 -7.19 15.41
CA ALA A 7 20.75 -6.51 14.53
C ALA A 7 20.40 -5.13 15.11
N ASN A 8 20.38 -4.11 14.26
CA ASN A 8 19.81 -2.80 14.60
C ASN A 8 18.44 -2.66 13.92
N ALA A 9 17.44 -2.23 14.69
CA ALA A 9 16.11 -1.92 14.17
C ALA A 9 15.87 -0.42 14.30
N HIS A 10 15.34 0.20 13.24
CA HIS A 10 14.90 1.59 13.24
C HIS A 10 13.38 1.61 13.26
N CYS A 11 12.80 2.15 14.33
CA CYS A 11 11.36 2.20 14.52
C CYS A 11 10.86 3.64 14.31
N PHE A 12 9.79 3.79 13.54
CA PHE A 12 9.11 5.07 13.32
C PHE A 12 7.65 4.92 13.68
N GLN A 13 7.16 5.82 14.54
CA GLN A 13 5.74 5.91 14.85
C GLN A 13 5.15 7.10 14.10
N ARG A 14 4.15 6.82 13.27
CA ARG A 14 3.34 7.81 12.57
C ARG A 14 2.14 8.24 13.44
N SER A 15 1.33 9.16 12.93
CA SER A 15 0.19 9.68 13.69
C SER A 15 -0.86 8.58 13.88
N ALA A 16 -1.75 8.74 14.87
CA ALA A 16 -2.85 7.80 15.08
C ALA A 16 -3.89 7.77 13.93
N ASN A 17 -3.80 8.71 12.98
CA ASN A 17 -4.67 8.77 11.81
C ASN A 17 -4.15 7.96 10.63
N ASP A 18 -2.88 7.55 10.66
CA ASP A 18 -2.29 6.75 9.61
C ASP A 18 -2.43 5.25 9.96
N PHE A 19 -2.89 4.42 9.02
CA PHE A 19 -3.35 3.06 9.29
C PHE A 19 -2.99 2.07 8.18
N SER A 20 -2.62 0.84 8.57
CA SER A 20 -2.37 -0.27 7.65
C SER A 20 -1.42 0.05 6.49
N PHE A 21 -0.30 0.71 6.80
CA PHE A 21 0.77 1.00 5.85
C PHE A 21 1.29 -0.26 5.16
N LEU A 22 1.21 -0.31 3.84
CA LEU A 22 1.73 -1.40 3.05
C LEU A 22 3.11 -1.01 2.46
N PRO A 23 4.23 -1.63 2.91
CA PRO A 23 5.55 -1.38 2.32
C PRO A 23 5.64 -1.91 0.89
N SER A 24 6.38 -1.21 0.05
CA SER A 24 6.67 -1.68 -1.31
C SER A 24 7.75 -2.75 -1.32
N ASP A 25 7.64 -3.68 -2.27
CA ASP A 25 8.60 -4.75 -2.51
C ASP A 25 9.11 -4.68 -3.95
N LEU A 26 10.42 -4.82 -4.13
CA LEU A 26 11.06 -4.73 -5.45
C LEU A 26 10.74 -5.97 -6.28
N ASP A 27 10.11 -5.74 -7.42
CA ASP A 27 9.63 -6.78 -8.31
C ASP A 27 10.32 -6.70 -9.67
N GLY A 28 11.37 -7.49 -9.86
CA GLY A 28 12.16 -7.56 -11.10
C GLY A 28 13.64 -7.29 -10.88
N THR A 29 14.40 -7.20 -11.97
CA THR A 29 15.87 -7.07 -11.93
C THR A 29 16.36 -5.64 -12.05
N SER A 30 15.52 -4.73 -12.53
CA SER A 30 15.85 -3.30 -12.60
C SER A 30 15.71 -2.70 -11.21
N LEU A 31 16.83 -2.27 -10.64
CA LEU A 31 16.85 -1.66 -9.32
C LEU A 31 16.28 -0.24 -9.36
N ALA A 32 15.76 0.19 -8.21
CA ALA A 32 15.50 1.60 -7.91
C ALA A 32 16.78 2.43 -8.01
N ALA A 33 16.65 3.76 -8.16
CA ALA A 33 17.82 4.63 -8.17
C ALA A 33 18.55 4.58 -6.82
N ALA A 34 19.88 4.76 -6.84
CA ALA A 34 20.65 4.77 -5.59
C ALA A 34 20.17 5.91 -4.67
N GLY A 35 19.83 5.58 -3.43
CA GLY A 35 19.33 6.54 -2.43
C GLY A 35 17.82 6.78 -2.48
N GLU A 36 17.10 6.11 -3.38
CA GLU A 36 15.64 6.13 -3.44
C GLU A 36 15.00 5.63 -2.14
N PRO A 37 13.98 6.31 -1.59
CA PRO A 37 13.28 5.83 -0.41
C PRO A 37 12.44 4.57 -0.71
N ASN A 38 12.11 3.80 0.33
CA ASN A 38 11.06 2.79 0.23
C ASN A 38 9.69 3.48 0.25
N PHE A 39 8.78 3.09 -0.64
CA PHE A 39 7.43 3.62 -0.69
C PHE A 39 6.49 2.81 0.20
N PHE A 40 5.58 3.51 0.87
CA PHE A 40 4.49 2.90 1.61
C PHE A 40 3.18 3.49 1.12
N VAL A 41 2.13 2.67 1.02
CA VAL A 41 0.79 3.15 0.63
C VAL A 41 -0.24 2.68 1.65
N GLU A 42 -1.19 3.55 1.97
CA GLU A 42 -2.40 3.22 2.72
C GLU A 42 -3.67 3.62 1.94
N LEU A 43 -4.78 2.98 2.29
CA LEU A 43 -6.11 3.36 1.85
C LEU A 43 -6.63 4.45 2.80
N PHE A 44 -6.66 5.71 2.36
CA PHE A 44 -7.01 6.83 3.25
C PHE A 44 -8.50 7.11 3.26
N THR A 45 -9.11 7.24 2.08
CA THR A 45 -10.56 7.39 1.92
C THR A 45 -11.05 6.61 0.70
N THR A 46 -12.36 6.64 0.45
CA THR A 46 -12.97 6.04 -0.74
C THR A 46 -12.58 6.71 -2.07
N THR A 47 -11.81 7.80 -2.02
CA THR A 47 -11.36 8.56 -3.21
C THR A 47 -9.86 8.86 -3.19
N MET A 48 -9.13 8.46 -2.14
CA MET A 48 -7.73 8.83 -1.96
C MET A 48 -6.90 7.69 -1.36
N LEU A 49 -5.72 7.51 -1.92
CA LEU A 49 -4.61 6.80 -1.29
C LEU A 49 -3.63 7.82 -0.72
N HIS A 50 -2.90 7.43 0.32
CA HIS A 50 -1.74 8.17 0.78
C HIS A 50 -0.48 7.40 0.47
N LEU A 51 0.49 8.07 -0.16
CA LEU A 51 1.82 7.55 -0.40
C LEU A 51 2.81 8.22 0.54
N PHE A 52 3.69 7.42 1.14
CA PHE A 52 4.75 7.87 2.02
C PHE A 52 6.10 7.37 1.55
N LYS A 53 7.16 8.02 2.02
CA LYS A 53 8.54 7.71 1.69
C LYS A 53 9.32 7.46 2.97
N PHE A 54 9.94 6.28 3.06
CA PHE A 54 10.81 5.92 4.16
C PHE A 54 12.26 5.87 3.70
N HIS A 55 13.09 6.72 4.29
CA HIS A 55 14.53 6.72 4.10
C HIS A 55 15.21 6.26 5.39
N VAL A 56 16.00 5.19 5.29
CA VAL A 56 16.81 4.67 6.40
C VAL A 56 18.26 5.08 6.26
N ASP A 57 18.84 5.57 7.36
CA ASP A 57 20.26 5.85 7.50
C ASP A 57 20.83 5.01 8.65
N PHE A 58 21.53 3.94 8.29
CA PHE A 58 22.15 3.04 9.25
C PHE A 58 23.48 3.57 9.82
N VAL A 59 24.10 4.57 9.17
CA VAL A 59 25.34 5.21 9.64
C VAL A 59 25.01 6.24 10.70
N THR A 60 24.01 7.08 10.41
CA THR A 60 23.53 8.14 11.32
C THR A 60 22.03 7.94 11.56
N PRO A 61 21.63 7.12 12.56
CA PRO A 61 20.23 6.79 12.80
C PRO A 61 19.27 7.98 12.90
N ALA A 62 19.75 9.11 13.44
CA ALA A 62 18.98 10.35 13.56
C ALA A 62 18.57 10.97 12.20
N ASN A 63 19.22 10.60 11.09
CA ASN A 63 18.85 11.04 9.74
C ASN A 63 17.75 10.18 9.10
N THR A 64 17.38 9.05 9.72
CA THR A 64 16.25 8.23 9.25
C THR A 64 14.98 9.06 9.31
N LYS A 65 14.15 8.97 8.26
CA LYS A 65 12.99 9.84 8.11
C LYS A 65 11.87 9.16 7.33
N PHE A 66 10.65 9.37 7.81
CA PHE A 66 9.42 8.91 7.19
C PHE A 66 8.59 10.14 6.81
N SER A 67 8.56 10.47 5.51
CA SER A 67 7.92 11.67 4.98
C SER A 67 6.62 11.36 4.22
N GLY A 68 5.79 12.39 4.07
CA GLY A 68 4.43 12.29 3.53
C GLY A 68 3.35 12.63 4.57
N PRO A 69 2.07 12.38 4.25
CA PRO A 69 1.62 11.74 3.01
C PRO A 69 1.71 12.65 1.79
N THR A 70 1.83 12.04 0.61
CA THR A 70 1.40 12.62 -0.67
C THR A 70 0.09 11.97 -1.05
N THR A 71 -0.94 12.78 -1.26
CA THR A 71 -2.28 12.29 -1.64
C THR A 71 -2.30 11.88 -3.12
N VAL A 72 -2.83 10.68 -3.38
CA VAL A 72 -3.05 10.13 -4.72
C VAL A 72 -4.54 9.92 -4.90
N THR A 73 -5.17 10.71 -5.78
CA THR A 73 -6.60 10.57 -6.07
C THR A 73 -6.87 9.31 -6.89
N VAL A 74 -7.91 8.57 -6.51
CA VAL A 74 -8.43 7.39 -7.23
C VAL A 74 -9.88 7.63 -7.63
N ASN A 75 -10.43 6.79 -8.52
CA ASN A 75 -11.87 6.79 -8.76
C ASN A 75 -12.57 6.38 -7.47
N SER A 76 -13.78 6.90 -7.23
CA SER A 76 -14.55 6.52 -6.05
C SER A 76 -14.83 5.00 -6.04
N PHE A 77 -14.89 4.43 -4.84
CA PHE A 77 -15.38 3.08 -4.59
C PHE A 77 -16.31 3.06 -3.39
N THR A 78 -16.99 1.93 -3.21
CA THR A 78 -17.71 1.62 -1.99
C THR A 78 -16.98 0.51 -1.26
N GLU A 79 -16.76 0.69 0.04
CA GLU A 79 -16.19 -0.32 0.89
C GLU A 79 -17.21 -1.46 1.12
N PRO A 80 -16.81 -2.74 1.02
CA PRO A 80 -17.69 -3.87 1.29
C PRO A 80 -18.01 -3.97 2.78
N CYS A 81 -19.17 -4.54 3.10
CA CYS A 81 -19.56 -4.90 4.47
C CYS A 81 -19.64 -3.77 5.50
N VAL A 82 -19.70 -2.50 5.10
CA VAL A 82 -19.93 -1.36 6.01
C VAL A 82 -21.34 -1.42 6.62
N PRO A 83 -21.53 -1.11 7.92
CA PRO A 83 -20.50 -0.66 8.89
C PRO A 83 -19.86 -1.79 9.72
N THR A 84 -20.25 -3.05 9.53
CA THR A 84 -19.86 -4.14 10.44
C THR A 84 -18.55 -4.83 10.08
N GLY A 85 -18.02 -4.62 8.87
CA GLY A 85 -16.85 -5.35 8.32
C GLY A 85 -17.16 -6.79 7.90
N VAL A 86 -18.07 -7.45 8.61
CA VAL A 86 -18.42 -8.87 8.46
C VAL A 86 -19.63 -9.09 7.56
N CYS A 87 -19.41 -9.54 6.33
CA CYS A 87 -20.51 -9.95 5.44
C CYS A 87 -20.14 -10.98 4.35
N ILE A 88 -18.88 -11.43 4.29
CA ILE A 88 -18.40 -12.34 3.26
C ILE A 88 -18.83 -13.78 3.58
N PRO A 89 -19.59 -14.48 2.72
CA PRO A 89 -20.01 -15.85 2.99
C PRO A 89 -18.82 -16.83 3.02
N GLN A 90 -18.69 -17.62 4.07
CA GLN A 90 -17.75 -18.75 4.11
C GLN A 90 -18.44 -20.04 3.63
N SER A 91 -17.99 -20.55 2.48
CA SER A 91 -18.56 -21.75 1.86
C SER A 91 -18.60 -22.95 2.82
N GLY A 92 -19.71 -23.70 2.78
CA GLY A 92 -19.93 -24.87 3.64
C GLY A 92 -20.28 -24.56 5.10
N THR A 93 -20.45 -23.28 5.47
CA THR A 93 -20.78 -22.88 6.84
C THR A 93 -21.85 -21.78 6.87
N GLY A 94 -22.44 -21.53 8.06
CA GLY A 94 -23.27 -20.35 8.30
C GLY A 94 -22.49 -19.09 8.71
N THR A 95 -21.17 -19.20 8.85
CA THR A 95 -20.30 -18.11 9.33
C THR A 95 -20.04 -17.10 8.21
N LYS A 96 -20.02 -15.82 8.59
CA LYS A 96 -19.58 -14.73 7.71
C LYS A 96 -18.20 -14.25 8.14
N LEU A 97 -17.38 -13.86 7.17
CA LEU A 97 -16.03 -13.35 7.36
C LEU A 97 -16.00 -11.83 7.23
N ASP A 98 -14.99 -11.23 7.87
CA ASP A 98 -14.60 -9.85 7.63
C ASP A 98 -14.10 -9.68 6.20
N SER A 99 -14.44 -8.56 5.57
CA SER A 99 -14.00 -8.23 4.22
C SER A 99 -12.61 -7.60 4.14
N LEU A 100 -12.14 -7.02 5.25
CA LEU A 100 -10.93 -6.18 5.30
C LEU A 100 -10.92 -5.09 4.21
N GLY A 101 -12.10 -4.55 3.89
CA GLY A 101 -12.29 -3.50 2.87
C GLY A 101 -11.69 -2.14 3.24
N ASP A 102 -11.31 -1.97 4.51
CA ASP A 102 -10.74 -0.77 5.11
C ASP A 102 -9.22 -0.64 4.89
N ARG A 103 -8.59 -1.55 4.12
CA ARG A 103 -7.15 -1.55 3.91
C ARG A 103 -6.72 -2.15 2.57
N LEU A 104 -5.49 -1.84 2.15
CA LEU A 104 -4.85 -2.51 1.01
C LEU A 104 -4.46 -3.95 1.36
N MET A 105 -4.57 -4.84 0.38
CA MET A 105 -4.17 -6.23 0.49
C MET A 105 -2.72 -6.40 0.05
N PHE A 106 -1.98 -7.25 0.77
CA PHE A 106 -0.62 -7.61 0.38
C PHE A 106 -0.62 -8.20 -1.04
N ARG A 107 0.23 -7.73 -1.96
CA ARG A 107 1.44 -6.89 -1.80
C ARG A 107 1.36 -5.56 -2.55
N LEU A 108 2.21 -4.61 -2.16
CA LEU A 108 2.52 -3.41 -2.94
C LEU A 108 3.76 -3.67 -3.80
N ALA A 109 3.56 -4.01 -5.07
CA ALA A 109 4.68 -4.34 -5.96
C ALA A 109 5.28 -3.09 -6.59
N TYR A 110 6.57 -2.82 -6.37
CA TYR A 110 7.33 -1.78 -7.04
C TYR A 110 8.09 -2.37 -8.24
N ARG A 111 7.99 -1.72 -9.40
CA ARG A 111 8.80 -2.06 -10.58
C ARG A 111 9.42 -0.82 -11.20
N HIS A 112 10.64 -0.97 -11.68
CA HIS A 112 11.29 -0.02 -12.56
C HIS A 112 11.35 -0.60 -13.99
N VAL A 113 10.57 -0.04 -14.92
CA VAL A 113 10.41 -0.53 -16.29
C VAL A 113 10.86 0.53 -17.28
N GLY A 114 12.04 0.35 -17.86
CA GLY A 114 12.61 1.27 -18.83
C GLY A 114 12.84 2.66 -18.23
N THR A 115 11.94 3.59 -18.52
CA THR A 115 12.03 4.99 -18.09
C THR A 115 11.01 5.38 -17.01
N HIS A 116 10.23 4.42 -16.50
CA HIS A 116 9.21 4.72 -15.49
C HIS A 116 9.20 3.70 -14.36
N GLU A 117 8.76 4.18 -13.21
CA GLU A 117 8.55 3.39 -12.02
C GLU A 117 7.04 3.25 -11.77
N SER A 118 6.63 2.08 -11.30
CA SER A 118 5.24 1.76 -11.01
C SER A 118 5.10 1.07 -9.66
N LEU A 119 4.11 1.47 -8.88
CA LEU A 119 3.57 0.74 -7.75
C LEU A 119 2.26 0.09 -8.14
N VAL A 120 2.08 -1.19 -7.86
CA VAL A 120 0.80 -1.89 -8.05
C VAL A 120 0.23 -2.31 -6.70
N ALA A 121 -0.99 -1.88 -6.42
CA ALA A 121 -1.72 -2.19 -5.19
C ALA A 121 -3.11 -2.75 -5.51
N ALA A 122 -3.67 -3.53 -4.59
CA ALA A 122 -5.04 -4.03 -4.70
C ALA A 122 -5.75 -4.04 -3.35
N HIS A 123 -7.08 -4.01 -3.38
CA HIS A 123 -7.95 -4.07 -2.19
C HIS A 123 -9.36 -4.54 -2.55
N SER A 124 -10.19 -4.76 -1.53
CA SER A 124 -11.56 -5.23 -1.66
C SER A 124 -12.55 -4.06 -1.80
N VAL A 125 -13.40 -4.09 -2.82
CA VAL A 125 -14.47 -3.11 -3.04
C VAL A 125 -15.83 -3.80 -3.18
N LYS A 126 -16.92 -3.10 -2.87
CA LYS A 126 -18.27 -3.55 -3.20
C LYS A 126 -18.58 -3.21 -4.66
N PRO A 127 -18.80 -4.19 -5.55
CA PRO A 127 -19.24 -3.91 -6.91
C PRO A 127 -20.71 -3.47 -6.92
N THR A 128 -21.11 -2.73 -7.96
CA THR A 128 -22.51 -2.29 -8.13
C THR A 128 -23.47 -3.46 -8.38
N THR A 129 -22.99 -4.52 -9.03
CA THR A 129 -23.74 -5.75 -9.31
C THR A 129 -22.84 -6.97 -9.08
N GLY A 130 -23.45 -8.12 -8.82
CA GLY A 130 -22.72 -9.38 -8.65
C GLY A 130 -22.34 -9.67 -7.19
N PRO A 131 -21.10 -10.12 -6.92
CA PRO A 131 -20.70 -10.64 -5.61
C PRO A 131 -20.66 -9.56 -4.52
N VAL A 132 -20.60 -10.00 -3.25
CA VAL A 132 -20.57 -9.12 -2.08
C VAL A 132 -19.29 -8.26 -2.02
N SER A 133 -18.19 -8.76 -2.62
CA SER A 133 -16.89 -8.09 -2.73
C SER A 133 -16.24 -8.44 -4.06
N ALA A 134 -15.42 -7.53 -4.58
CA ALA A 134 -14.61 -7.67 -5.77
C ALA A 134 -13.23 -7.03 -5.55
N VAL A 135 -12.26 -7.39 -6.38
CA VAL A 135 -10.92 -6.78 -6.33
C VAL A 135 -10.94 -5.47 -7.10
N ARG A 136 -10.37 -4.43 -6.49
CA ARG A 136 -9.91 -3.23 -7.21
C ARG A 136 -8.39 -3.17 -7.17
N TRP A 137 -7.78 -2.73 -8.27
CA TRP A 137 -6.33 -2.53 -8.36
C TRP A 137 -5.97 -1.14 -8.91
N TYR A 138 -4.74 -0.71 -8.62
CA TYR A 138 -4.17 0.56 -9.06
C TYR A 138 -2.75 0.35 -9.58
N GLU A 139 -2.42 0.95 -10.71
CA GLU A 139 -1.03 1.23 -11.10
C GLU A 139 -0.75 2.72 -10.83
N ILE A 140 0.14 3.00 -9.90
CA ILE A 140 0.59 4.34 -9.54
C ILE A 140 1.96 4.55 -10.17
N ARG A 141 2.13 5.59 -10.98
CA ARG A 141 3.40 5.93 -11.61
C ARG A 141 4.08 7.11 -10.94
N SER A 142 5.40 7.18 -11.13
CA SER A 142 6.25 8.27 -10.64
C SER A 142 6.19 8.45 -9.11
N PRO A 143 6.33 7.36 -8.31
CA PRO A 143 6.18 7.40 -6.85
C PRO A 143 7.18 8.33 -6.16
N ASN A 144 8.34 8.57 -6.76
CA ASN A 144 9.33 9.49 -6.22
C ASN A 144 9.19 10.95 -6.68
N ALA A 145 8.38 11.22 -7.71
CA ALA A 145 8.12 12.56 -8.21
C ALA A 145 6.68 12.98 -7.86
N THR A 146 5.79 13.06 -8.85
CA THR A 146 4.37 13.34 -8.68
C THR A 146 3.58 12.04 -8.87
N PRO A 147 3.21 11.33 -7.79
CA PRO A 147 2.51 10.06 -7.92
C PRO A 147 1.12 10.25 -8.50
N THR A 148 0.80 9.49 -9.54
CA THR A 148 -0.50 9.55 -10.22
C THR A 148 -0.99 8.15 -10.57
N VAL A 149 -2.30 7.93 -10.50
CA VAL A 149 -2.91 6.69 -11.00
C VAL A 149 -2.82 6.70 -12.52
N PHE A 150 -2.02 5.79 -13.08
CA PHE A 150 -1.94 5.58 -14.51
C PHE A 150 -3.15 4.80 -15.02
N GLN A 151 -3.55 3.76 -14.27
CA GLN A 151 -4.74 2.96 -14.54
C GLN A 151 -5.26 2.30 -13.26
N GLN A 152 -6.55 1.97 -13.28
CA GLN A 152 -7.26 1.33 -12.18
C GLN A 152 -8.44 0.52 -12.73
N GLY A 153 -8.81 -0.56 -12.05
CA GLY A 153 -9.91 -1.44 -12.43
C GLY A 153 -10.60 -2.03 -11.22
#